data_AF-A0A0F7UKB0-F1
#
_entry.id   AF-A0A0F7UKB0-F1
#
_cell.length_a   1.000
_cell.length_b   1.000
_cell.length_c   1.000
_cell.angle_alpha   90.00
_cell.angle_beta   90.00
_cell.angle_gamma   90.00
#
_symmetry.space_group_name_H-M   'P 1'
#
loop_
_entity.id
_entity.type
_entity.pdbx_description
1 polymer ?
#
loop_
_entity_poly.entity_id
_entity_poly.type
_entity_poly.pdbx_seq_one_letter_code
_entity_poly.pdbx_strand_id
1 'polypeptide(L)'
;MPLFVVFLFFVSSSLGPVSGSSLRSSGPVSRVSFLRPGTGPSSFHSSLSFVSSVTPKRPPLGPSSAASSRSASLSSLSPDAGSRELSARRLRLPPGRGQGAPLAPSPTRFQSSVKTARFAEPTNEEGRYLSFETSGSSSQGATREEALEPCGVPVGSLHALKELLRRAEDGPVSAPASAASPALPESWAPAGRVKRLVVLGSTGSIGRNTLEIVRQFPDLFQVVGLAAGGSNLALLAEQVVLFRPQYVYLGATSKATELQERLSAHERTSPASPRPRLLLGDEGLPELACVPDYDVLVSAIVGFKGVLPTLKALEAGKDVALANKEALVAAGPVFRSLLSRRGLLYGDVETNEGGGERKGGGSDKKRATERPKRGLLLPVDSEHSAIFQAVQGVPPTCYPPRKLLLTASGGPFRGKTRDDLKGVTLEKALKHPKWSMGAKITIDSATLMNKGLEVIEAHFAFGCPYSSIEVLVHPQAVVHSAVELRDGATLAQLGLPDMKLPIAYALTWPHRLSAPWSAGVDLTQEGSLTFEKPDLSTFGCLGLAYEAGERGGVATACLNAANEVAVERFRNKEIGFLDIEDTVRHVMGLHETGRDNLASTDVSLQDVFEADRWARAAARAFKPRS
;
A
#
# COMPACT_ATOMS: atom_id res chain seq x y z
N MET A 1 -29.90 26.44 46.70
CA MET A 1 -30.07 25.04 47.17
C MET A 1 -30.59 24.20 46.01
N PRO A 2 -30.32 22.87 45.98
CA PRO A 2 -30.57 22.05 44.81
C PRO A 2 -32.01 21.53 44.74
N LEU A 3 -32.48 21.19 43.53
CA LEU A 3 -33.46 20.11 43.33
C LEU A 3 -32.78 18.94 42.61
N PHE A 4 -33.18 17.72 42.98
CA PHE A 4 -32.62 16.48 42.49
C PHE A 4 -33.19 16.13 41.10
N VAL A 5 -32.37 15.49 40.26
CA VAL A 5 -32.84 14.60 39.19
C VAL A 5 -32.54 13.18 39.64
N VAL A 6 -33.58 12.34 39.71
CA VAL A 6 -33.50 10.98 40.27
C VAL A 6 -33.14 9.97 39.17
N PHE A 7 -32.04 9.24 39.36
CA PHE A 7 -31.72 8.06 38.54
C PHE A 7 -32.38 6.81 39.15
N LEU A 8 -33.36 6.25 38.45
CA LEU A 8 -34.00 4.98 38.77
C LEU A 8 -33.16 3.81 38.27
N PHE A 9 -32.47 3.12 39.19
CA PHE A 9 -31.84 1.82 38.90
C PHE A 9 -32.86 0.68 39.04
N PHE A 10 -33.17 0.00 37.93
CA PHE A 10 -33.91 -1.26 37.97
C PHE A 10 -32.97 -2.42 38.29
N VAL A 11 -33.03 -2.91 39.54
CA VAL A 11 -32.39 -4.18 39.93
C VAL A 11 -33.43 -5.30 39.78
N SER A 12 -33.28 -6.15 38.76
CA SER A 12 -34.11 -7.33 38.59
C SER A 12 -33.47 -8.54 39.29
N SER A 13 -33.96 -8.84 40.49
CA SER A 13 -33.61 -10.07 41.22
C SER A 13 -34.49 -11.22 40.74
N SER A 14 -33.92 -12.39 40.51
CA SER A 14 -34.67 -13.63 40.25
C SER A 14 -33.90 -14.83 40.82
N LEU A 15 -34.57 -15.63 41.65
CA LEU A 15 -33.96 -16.65 42.50
C LEU A 15 -34.45 -18.06 42.17
N GLY A 16 -33.50 -18.98 42.01
CA GLY A 16 -33.69 -20.43 42.18
C GLY A 16 -34.30 -21.20 40.99
N PRO A 17 -34.50 -22.53 41.15
CA PRO A 17 -34.20 -23.36 42.32
C PRO A 17 -32.93 -24.22 42.16
N VAL A 18 -32.53 -24.89 43.24
CA VAL A 18 -31.48 -25.93 43.24
C VAL A 18 -32.11 -27.31 43.39
N SER A 19 -31.71 -28.26 42.55
CA SER A 19 -31.94 -29.70 42.75
C SER A 19 -30.77 -30.48 42.15
N GLY A 20 -30.23 -31.50 42.83
CA GLY A 20 -29.03 -32.18 42.34
C GLY A 20 -28.87 -33.63 42.79
N SER A 21 -28.19 -34.40 41.94
CA SER A 21 -27.63 -35.73 42.18
C SER A 21 -26.43 -35.88 41.22
N SER A 22 -25.18 -35.91 41.66
CA SER A 22 -24.48 -36.90 42.51
C SER A 22 -24.05 -38.16 41.76
N LEU A 23 -22.79 -38.16 41.30
CA LEU A 23 -21.77 -39.26 41.25
C LEU A 23 -20.57 -38.72 40.42
N ARG A 24 -19.42 -38.40 41.05
CA ARG A 24 -18.19 -39.23 41.20
C ARG A 24 -17.59 -39.70 39.84
N SER A 25 -16.29 -39.59 39.57
CA SER A 25 -15.14 -39.60 40.52
C SER A 25 -13.89 -38.80 40.08
N SER A 26 -12.96 -38.60 41.05
CA SER A 26 -11.48 -38.49 40.92
C SER A 26 -10.84 -37.42 40.02
N GLY A 27 -10.04 -36.52 40.65
CA GLY A 27 -9.09 -35.60 40.00
C GLY A 27 -7.67 -36.20 39.83
N PRO A 28 -6.55 -35.48 40.08
CA PRO A 28 -6.41 -34.32 40.98
C PRO A 28 -6.18 -32.96 40.27
N VAL A 29 -5.95 -31.91 41.06
CA VAL A 29 -5.85 -30.49 40.63
C VAL A 29 -4.52 -29.87 41.06
N SER A 30 -3.95 -29.01 40.22
CA SER A 30 -2.92 -28.03 40.60
C SER A 30 -3.39 -26.60 40.26
N ARG A 31 -3.57 -25.75 41.29
CA ARG A 31 -3.83 -24.29 41.17
C ARG A 31 -2.55 -23.51 41.38
N VAL A 32 -2.36 -22.39 40.65
CA VAL A 32 -1.93 -21.04 41.13
C VAL A 32 -2.40 -20.05 40.03
N SER A 33 -3.52 -19.34 40.18
CA SER A 33 -3.70 -18.04 40.87
C SER A 33 -3.04 -16.84 40.17
N PHE A 34 -3.86 -16.02 39.50
CA PHE A 34 -3.49 -14.66 39.07
C PHE A 34 -3.50 -13.69 40.27
N LEU A 35 -2.48 -12.83 40.40
CA LEU A 35 -2.53 -11.66 41.29
C LEU A 35 -1.77 -10.44 40.71
N ARG A 36 -2.51 -9.34 40.59
CA ARG A 36 -2.10 -7.92 40.60
C ARG A 36 -3.20 -7.21 41.43
N PRO A 37 -2.96 -6.09 42.13
CA PRO A 37 -2.17 -4.95 41.66
C PRO A 37 -1.18 -4.36 42.70
N GLY A 38 -0.52 -3.27 42.31
CA GLY A 38 0.26 -2.41 43.20
C GLY A 38 0.57 -1.07 42.53
N THR A 39 0.25 0.03 43.21
CA THR A 39 0.41 1.42 42.72
C THR A 39 1.29 2.21 43.70
N GLY A 40 2.24 3.01 43.21
CA GLY A 40 2.96 3.96 44.05
C GLY A 40 4.31 4.42 43.47
N PRO A 41 4.77 5.67 43.69
CA PRO A 41 5.92 6.21 42.97
C PRO A 41 7.12 6.60 43.88
N SER A 42 8.31 6.71 43.28
CA SER A 42 9.22 7.84 43.53
C SER A 42 10.39 7.86 42.53
N SER A 43 10.90 9.06 42.27
CA SER A 43 12.13 9.35 41.52
C SER A 43 13.27 9.69 42.48
N PHE A 44 14.52 9.32 42.19
CA PHE A 44 15.68 10.04 42.72
C PHE A 44 16.94 9.91 41.84
N HIS A 45 17.74 10.98 41.81
CA HIS A 45 19.12 10.97 41.30
C HIS A 45 20.08 10.38 42.35
N SER A 46 21.16 9.72 41.92
CA SER A 46 22.53 10.22 42.15
C SER A 46 23.59 9.40 41.43
N SER A 47 24.66 10.08 41.01
CA SER A 47 25.90 9.52 40.46
C SER A 47 26.99 9.45 41.53
N LEU A 48 27.93 8.50 41.45
CA LEU A 48 29.27 8.66 42.03
C LEU A 48 30.29 7.71 41.38
N SER A 49 31.59 8.05 41.50
CA SER A 49 32.68 7.47 40.70
C SER A 49 33.97 7.31 41.51
N PHE A 50 34.70 6.19 41.32
CA PHE A 50 36.13 5.98 41.64
C PHE A 50 36.64 4.90 40.63
N VAL A 51 37.79 4.94 39.92
CA VAL A 51 39.15 5.51 40.15
C VAL A 51 39.91 4.72 41.23
N SER A 52 41.15 4.20 41.08
CA SER A 52 42.13 4.08 39.99
C SER A 52 42.83 2.69 40.14
N SER A 53 43.94 2.26 39.51
CA SER A 53 44.98 2.71 38.56
C SER A 53 45.60 1.40 37.94
N VAL A 54 46.75 1.25 37.24
CA VAL A 54 47.96 2.03 36.87
C VAL A 54 48.38 1.63 35.42
N THR A 55 49.44 2.20 34.86
CA THR A 55 50.01 1.93 33.52
C THR A 55 51.54 1.61 33.61
N PRO A 56 52.41 1.84 32.59
CA PRO A 56 52.62 1.04 31.37
C PRO A 56 54.10 0.61 31.15
N LYS A 57 54.42 -0.05 30.02
CA LYS A 57 55.69 0.17 29.28
C LYS A 57 55.61 -0.19 27.78
N ARG A 58 56.63 0.18 27.00
CA ARG A 58 56.69 0.23 25.52
C ARG A 58 57.76 -0.74 24.92
N PRO A 59 57.85 -0.91 23.57
CA PRO A 59 58.45 -2.09 22.92
C PRO A 59 59.86 -1.87 22.34
N PRO A 60 60.44 -2.88 21.66
CA PRO A 60 61.48 -2.69 20.65
C PRO A 60 61.17 -3.26 19.24
N LEU A 61 61.84 -2.60 18.29
CA LEU A 61 62.30 -2.89 16.92
C LEU A 61 62.43 -4.37 16.44
N GLY A 62 62.37 -4.58 15.11
CA GLY A 62 62.84 -5.79 14.38
C GLY A 62 64.31 -5.65 13.88
N PRO A 63 64.76 -6.25 12.74
CA PRO A 63 64.05 -7.06 11.72
C PRO A 63 64.86 -8.34 11.25
N SER A 64 64.61 -8.82 10.01
CA SER A 64 65.37 -9.89 9.25
C SER A 64 65.06 -11.37 9.63
N SER A 65 65.34 -12.43 8.84
CA SER A 65 65.97 -12.62 7.49
C SER A 65 65.56 -13.98 6.84
N ALA A 66 65.89 -14.20 5.55
CA ALA A 66 65.97 -15.50 4.80
C ALA A 66 64.68 -16.38 4.67
N ALA A 67 64.27 -16.94 3.51
CA ALA A 67 64.93 -17.82 2.51
C ALA A 67 65.21 -19.24 3.07
N SER A 68 64.93 -20.38 2.39
CA SER A 68 64.58 -20.69 0.97
C SER A 68 63.74 -22.02 0.93
N SER A 69 63.44 -22.78 -0.14
CA SER A 69 63.98 -22.91 -1.51
C SER A 69 63.07 -23.74 -2.47
N ARG A 70 63.13 -23.46 -3.80
CA ARG A 70 63.09 -24.40 -4.97
C ARG A 70 61.84 -25.30 -5.16
N SER A 71 61.44 -25.76 -6.36
CA SER A 71 61.99 -25.71 -7.74
C SER A 71 60.83 -25.62 -8.77
N ALA A 72 60.92 -24.81 -9.84
CA ALA A 72 61.19 -25.21 -11.25
C ALA A 72 60.07 -26.04 -11.95
N SER A 73 59.69 -25.81 -13.23
CA SER A 73 60.15 -24.83 -14.24
C SER A 73 59.18 -24.73 -15.45
N LEU A 74 59.19 -23.56 -16.12
CA LEU A 74 59.13 -23.25 -17.59
C LEU A 74 58.39 -24.23 -18.54
N SER A 75 57.62 -23.80 -19.56
CA SER A 75 57.83 -22.73 -20.56
C SER A 75 56.48 -22.14 -21.04
N SER A 76 56.25 -20.85 -21.30
CA SER A 76 56.92 -19.79 -22.09
C SER A 76 56.58 -19.77 -23.59
N LEU A 77 55.74 -18.82 -24.03
CA LEU A 77 55.84 -18.08 -25.31
C LEU A 77 54.87 -16.88 -25.35
N SER A 78 55.35 -15.75 -25.88
CA SER A 78 54.67 -14.47 -26.17
C SER A 78 55.42 -13.83 -27.36
N PRO A 79 55.05 -12.63 -27.88
CA PRO A 79 53.83 -11.83 -27.74
C PRO A 79 53.20 -11.51 -29.13
N ASP A 80 52.24 -10.58 -29.20
CA ASP A 80 52.30 -9.52 -30.24
C ASP A 80 51.60 -8.22 -29.77
N ALA A 81 51.85 -7.11 -30.46
CA ALA A 81 51.39 -5.76 -30.15
C ALA A 81 50.27 -5.26 -31.08
N GLY A 82 49.51 -4.23 -30.67
CA GLY A 82 48.32 -3.80 -31.42
C GLY A 82 47.71 -2.46 -31.01
N SER A 83 48.51 -1.49 -30.58
CA SER A 83 48.02 -0.12 -30.32
C SER A 83 47.61 0.58 -31.63
N ARG A 84 46.35 1.01 -31.72
CA ARG A 84 45.89 1.97 -32.74
C ARG A 84 44.98 3.02 -32.13
N GLU A 85 45.36 4.27 -32.32
CA GLU A 85 44.50 5.43 -32.12
C GLU A 85 43.37 5.42 -33.14
N LEU A 86 42.19 5.93 -32.78
CA LEU A 86 41.25 6.47 -33.75
C LEU A 86 40.82 7.87 -33.31
N SER A 87 41.03 8.83 -34.23
CA SER A 87 41.00 10.25 -33.95
C SER A 87 39.60 10.86 -34.06
N ALA A 88 39.38 11.93 -33.31
CA ALA A 88 38.09 12.61 -33.25
C ALA A 88 37.71 13.28 -34.58
N ARG A 89 36.78 12.69 -35.34
CA ARG A 89 36.17 13.33 -36.52
C ARG A 89 35.07 14.31 -36.10
N ARG A 90 35.40 15.61 -36.08
CA ARG A 90 34.39 16.69 -36.08
C ARG A 90 33.57 16.62 -37.37
N LEU A 91 32.31 16.19 -37.29
CA LEU A 91 31.32 16.45 -38.35
C LEU A 91 30.90 17.92 -38.30
N ARG A 92 31.07 18.63 -39.42
CA ARG A 92 30.48 19.96 -39.62
C ARG A 92 29.10 19.78 -40.27
N LEU A 93 28.10 20.51 -39.80
CA LEU A 93 26.83 20.71 -40.51
C LEU A 93 26.79 22.14 -41.09
N PRO A 94 26.09 22.36 -42.22
CA PRO A 94 26.09 23.64 -42.93
C PRO A 94 25.16 24.69 -42.28
N PRO A 95 25.39 26.01 -42.51
CA PRO A 95 24.64 27.09 -41.88
C PRO A 95 23.48 27.63 -42.74
N GLY A 96 22.45 28.15 -42.05
CA GLY A 96 21.35 28.95 -42.64
C GLY A 96 19.98 28.24 -42.56
N ARG A 97 18.86 28.93 -42.33
CA ARG A 97 18.61 30.37 -42.01
C ARG A 97 17.57 30.45 -40.88
N GLY A 98 17.63 31.46 -40.03
CA GLY A 98 16.69 31.65 -38.93
C GLY A 98 15.60 32.69 -39.20
N GLN A 99 14.50 32.60 -38.42
CA GLN A 99 13.55 33.67 -38.13
C GLN A 99 12.68 33.27 -36.93
N GLY A 100 12.11 34.24 -36.20
CA GLY A 100 11.08 34.03 -35.18
C GLY A 100 11.61 33.74 -33.75
N ALA A 101 11.77 34.78 -32.95
CA ALA A 101 11.94 34.65 -31.49
C ALA A 101 10.61 34.99 -30.77
N PRO A 102 10.08 34.11 -29.90
CA PRO A 102 9.01 34.46 -28.96
C PRO A 102 9.56 35.32 -27.80
N LEU A 103 8.76 36.28 -27.32
CA LEU A 103 9.15 37.17 -26.22
C LEU A 103 9.06 36.48 -24.85
N ALA A 104 10.00 36.80 -23.95
CA ALA A 104 9.89 36.45 -22.55
C ALA A 104 8.85 37.36 -21.84
N PRO A 105 7.91 36.82 -21.05
CA PRO A 105 6.97 37.63 -20.29
C PRO A 105 7.69 38.32 -19.12
N SER A 106 7.47 39.64 -18.99
CA SER A 106 7.98 40.42 -17.85
C SER A 106 7.13 40.19 -16.59
N PRO A 107 7.71 40.32 -15.37
CA PRO A 107 7.02 39.95 -14.14
C PRO A 107 5.94 40.96 -13.74
N THR A 108 4.67 40.57 -13.87
CA THR A 108 3.52 41.38 -13.44
C THR A 108 3.42 41.42 -11.91
N ARG A 109 3.74 42.58 -11.30
CA ARG A 109 3.47 42.82 -9.87
C ARG A 109 1.96 42.82 -9.61
N PHE A 110 1.44 41.75 -9.00
CA PHE A 110 0.15 41.82 -8.30
C PHE A 110 0.36 42.32 -6.87
N GLN A 111 -0.25 43.46 -6.54
CA GLN A 111 -0.33 43.95 -5.16
C GLN A 111 -1.48 43.24 -4.43
N SER A 112 -1.18 42.53 -3.34
CA SER A 112 -2.17 41.87 -2.49
C SER A 112 -2.83 42.87 -1.53
N SER A 113 -3.84 43.58 -2.02
CA SER A 113 -4.71 44.44 -1.20
C SER A 113 -5.57 43.59 -0.25
N VAL A 114 -5.07 43.36 0.97
CA VAL A 114 -5.79 42.63 2.02
C VAL A 114 -7.05 43.40 2.42
N LYS A 115 -8.23 42.89 2.03
CA LYS A 115 -9.52 43.27 2.62
C LYS A 115 -9.96 42.19 3.61
N THR A 116 -9.88 42.50 4.90
CA THR A 116 -10.42 41.68 5.97
C THR A 116 -11.95 41.73 5.97
N ALA A 117 -12.58 40.71 5.38
CA ALA A 117 -14.02 40.52 5.51
C ALA A 117 -14.35 40.08 6.95
N ARG A 118 -14.88 41.01 7.75
CA ARG A 118 -15.57 40.65 9.00
C ARG A 118 -16.95 40.11 8.62
N PHE A 119 -17.24 38.86 8.97
CA PHE A 119 -18.63 38.41 9.06
C PHE A 119 -19.28 39.11 10.25
N ALA A 120 -20.47 39.65 10.04
CA ALA A 120 -21.33 40.19 11.08
C ALA A 120 -22.64 39.40 11.06
N GLU A 121 -23.04 38.88 12.21
CA GLU A 121 -24.31 38.18 12.37
C GLU A 121 -25.46 39.22 12.46
N PRO A 122 -26.62 38.97 11.83
CA PRO A 122 -27.74 39.89 11.88
C PRO A 122 -28.50 39.76 13.20
N THR A 123 -28.24 40.68 14.13
CA THR A 123 -29.13 40.94 15.28
C THR A 123 -30.02 42.16 15.01
N ASN A 124 -31.21 42.15 15.61
CA ASN A 124 -32.05 43.34 15.76
C ASN A 124 -31.63 44.15 17.00
N GLU A 125 -32.09 45.40 17.11
CA GLU A 125 -31.49 46.43 17.99
C GLU A 125 -31.58 46.16 19.51
N GLU A 126 -32.28 45.10 19.95
CA GLU A 126 -32.33 44.67 21.36
C GLU A 126 -31.61 43.33 21.64
N GLY A 127 -30.95 42.73 20.64
CA GLY A 127 -29.98 41.64 20.85
C GLY A 127 -30.55 40.31 21.37
N ARG A 128 -31.74 39.89 20.91
CA ARG A 128 -32.37 38.61 21.29
C ARG A 128 -32.58 37.69 20.08
N TYR A 129 -32.28 36.40 20.26
CA TYR A 129 -32.58 35.36 19.27
C TYR A 129 -34.10 35.15 19.14
N LEU A 130 -34.60 35.09 17.91
CA LEU A 130 -36.02 34.90 17.62
C LEU A 130 -36.40 33.42 17.57
N SER A 131 -37.13 32.95 18.58
CA SER A 131 -37.86 31.68 18.55
C SER A 131 -39.22 31.86 17.86
N PHE A 132 -39.45 31.15 16.76
CA PHE A 132 -40.75 31.14 16.09
C PHE A 132 -41.68 30.08 16.69
N GLU A 133 -42.60 30.51 17.55
CA GLU A 133 -43.79 29.71 17.90
C GLU A 133 -44.91 29.99 16.88
N THR A 134 -45.55 28.92 16.38
CA THR A 134 -46.69 29.03 15.46
C THR A 134 -47.98 29.29 16.24
N SER A 135 -48.49 30.52 16.20
CA SER A 135 -49.85 30.85 16.63
C SER A 135 -50.71 31.21 15.42
N GLY A 136 -51.86 30.54 15.28
CA GLY A 136 -52.78 30.76 14.17
C GLY A 136 -53.77 31.89 14.46
N SER A 137 -54.00 32.76 13.48
CA SER A 137 -55.18 33.63 13.45
C SER A 137 -55.71 33.72 12.01
N SER A 138 -57.03 33.86 11.88
CA SER A 138 -57.72 33.80 10.59
C SER A 138 -58.14 35.18 10.10
N SER A 139 -57.83 35.47 8.84
CA SER A 139 -58.48 36.55 8.08
C SER A 139 -58.59 36.12 6.61
N GLN A 140 -59.67 36.54 5.95
CA GLN A 140 -59.95 36.18 4.56
C GLN A 140 -59.48 37.30 3.63
N GLY A 141 -58.70 36.95 2.60
CA GLY A 141 -58.27 37.87 1.55
C GLY A 141 -57.99 37.10 0.26
N ALA A 142 -58.95 37.08 -0.67
CA ALA A 142 -58.86 36.28 -1.88
C ALA A 142 -58.27 37.08 -3.05
N THR A 143 -56.99 36.86 -3.35
CA THR A 143 -56.34 37.26 -4.61
C THR A 143 -55.56 36.07 -5.16
N ARG A 144 -55.54 35.92 -6.50
CA ARG A 144 -54.91 34.78 -7.18
C ARG A 144 -53.41 34.71 -6.88
N GLU A 145 -52.96 33.59 -6.30
CA GLU A 145 -51.58 33.13 -6.46
C GLU A 145 -51.47 32.25 -7.72
N GLU A 146 -50.36 32.40 -8.44
CA GLU A 146 -49.97 31.45 -9.48
C GLU A 146 -49.37 30.21 -8.80
N ALA A 147 -49.72 29.02 -9.28
CA ALA A 147 -49.28 27.77 -8.66
C ALA A 147 -47.78 27.53 -8.90
N LEU A 148 -46.95 27.95 -7.93
CA LEU A 148 -45.58 27.50 -7.81
C LEU A 148 -45.58 26.00 -7.50
N GLU A 149 -45.29 25.18 -8.51
CA GLU A 149 -45.03 23.75 -8.39
C GLU A 149 -44.06 23.48 -7.22
N PRO A 150 -44.45 22.68 -6.20
CA PRO A 150 -43.62 22.47 -5.02
C PRO A 150 -42.35 21.73 -5.42
N CYS A 151 -41.20 22.40 -5.29
CA CYS A 151 -39.90 21.90 -5.74
C CYS A 151 -39.61 20.50 -5.17
N GLY A 152 -39.69 19.49 -6.04
CA GLY A 152 -39.76 18.09 -5.63
C GLY A 152 -38.51 17.63 -4.88
N VAL A 153 -38.68 17.28 -3.61
CA VAL A 153 -37.63 16.64 -2.80
C VAL A 153 -37.21 15.33 -3.49
N PRO A 154 -35.92 15.12 -3.83
CA PRO A 154 -35.48 13.91 -4.52
C PRO A 154 -35.88 12.64 -3.76
N VAL A 155 -36.58 11.72 -4.43
CA VAL A 155 -37.23 10.55 -3.82
C VAL A 155 -36.27 9.73 -2.93
N GLY A 156 -34.99 9.69 -3.28
CA GLY A 156 -33.94 9.01 -2.51
C GLY A 156 -33.71 9.56 -1.10
N SER A 157 -33.77 10.88 -0.87
CA SER A 157 -33.53 11.43 0.48
C SER A 157 -34.72 11.18 1.41
N LEU A 158 -35.94 11.23 0.89
CA LEU A 158 -37.16 10.93 1.64
C LEU A 158 -37.28 9.41 1.92
N HIS A 159 -36.78 8.55 1.02
CA HIS A 159 -36.66 7.11 1.28
C HIS A 159 -35.58 6.79 2.33
N ALA A 160 -34.38 7.39 2.21
CA ALA A 160 -33.29 7.21 3.18
C ALA A 160 -33.68 7.69 4.58
N LEU A 161 -34.38 8.83 4.69
CA LEU A 161 -34.90 9.32 5.97
C LEU A 161 -35.95 8.36 6.56
N LYS A 162 -36.85 7.81 5.74
CA LYS A 162 -37.84 6.81 6.19
C LYS A 162 -37.18 5.51 6.68
N GLU A 163 -36.14 5.01 6.02
CA GLU A 163 -35.41 3.82 6.47
C GLU A 163 -34.57 4.10 7.74
N LEU A 164 -34.03 5.32 7.90
CA LEU A 164 -33.40 5.75 9.15
C LEU A 164 -34.39 5.82 10.32
N LEU A 165 -35.57 6.39 10.09
CA LEU A 165 -36.65 6.44 11.09
C LEU A 165 -37.14 5.03 11.44
N ARG A 166 -37.39 4.17 10.44
CA ARG A 166 -37.79 2.78 10.64
C ARG A 166 -36.76 2.00 11.47
N ARG A 167 -35.46 2.21 11.24
CA ARG A 167 -34.37 1.62 12.06
C ARG A 167 -34.26 2.18 13.47
N ALA A 168 -34.77 3.39 13.72
CA ALA A 168 -34.89 3.94 15.07
C ALA A 168 -36.14 3.38 15.79
N GLU A 169 -37.23 3.15 15.05
CA GLU A 169 -38.46 2.50 15.52
C GLU A 169 -38.27 1.01 15.81
N ASP A 170 -37.43 0.30 15.04
CA ASP A 170 -37.00 -1.10 15.29
C ASP A 170 -36.31 -1.27 16.68
N GLY A 171 -35.86 -0.17 17.30
CA GLY A 171 -35.20 -0.14 18.60
C GLY A 171 -33.71 -0.53 18.56
N PRO A 172 -33.01 -0.47 19.71
CA PRO A 172 -31.61 -0.86 19.79
C PRO A 172 -31.49 -2.38 19.60
N VAL A 173 -31.00 -2.80 18.44
CA VAL A 173 -30.71 -4.22 18.12
C VAL A 173 -29.82 -4.81 19.22
N SER A 174 -30.35 -5.79 19.94
CA SER A 174 -29.60 -6.49 20.98
C SER A 174 -28.38 -7.18 20.39
N ALA A 175 -27.19 -6.90 20.92
CA ALA A 175 -25.95 -7.50 20.45
C ALA A 175 -26.06 -9.04 20.43
N PRO A 176 -25.74 -9.72 19.31
CA PRO A 176 -26.06 -11.12 19.13
C PRO A 176 -25.35 -12.01 20.15
N ALA A 177 -26.13 -12.77 20.91
CA ALA A 177 -25.67 -13.56 22.07
C ALA A 177 -24.97 -14.88 21.69
N SER A 178 -24.07 -14.87 20.72
CA SER A 178 -22.99 -15.86 20.56
C SER A 178 -21.98 -15.42 19.49
N ALA A 179 -20.70 -15.75 19.70
CA ALA A 179 -19.62 -15.44 18.77
C ALA A 179 -19.54 -16.47 17.62
N ALA A 180 -20.63 -16.65 16.88
CA ALA A 180 -20.54 -17.21 15.53
C ALA A 180 -19.79 -16.20 14.64
N SER A 181 -18.82 -16.66 13.84
CA SER A 181 -18.16 -15.81 12.84
C SER A 181 -19.22 -15.13 11.97
N PRO A 182 -19.28 -13.79 11.89
CA PRO A 182 -20.25 -13.12 11.05
C PRO A 182 -20.07 -13.54 9.59
N ALA A 183 -20.99 -14.38 9.11
CA ALA A 183 -20.97 -14.89 7.76
C ALA A 183 -21.07 -13.72 6.79
N LEU A 184 -20.27 -13.75 5.73
CA LEU A 184 -20.42 -12.79 4.65
C LEU A 184 -21.80 -13.00 4.00
N PRO A 185 -22.49 -11.92 3.58
CA PRO A 185 -23.87 -12.00 3.09
C PRO A 185 -23.97 -12.92 1.87
N GLU A 186 -25.16 -13.44 1.57
CA GLU A 186 -25.40 -14.36 0.43
C GLU A 186 -24.94 -13.79 -0.94
N SER A 187 -24.79 -12.47 -1.04
CA SER A 187 -24.23 -11.76 -2.20
C SER A 187 -22.71 -11.89 -2.39
N TRP A 188 -21.95 -12.23 -1.32
CA TRP A 188 -20.49 -12.42 -1.31
C TRP A 188 -19.98 -13.27 -2.48
N ALA A 189 -20.68 -14.37 -2.69
CA ALA A 189 -20.58 -15.19 -3.87
C ALA A 189 -22.01 -15.67 -4.15
N PRO A 190 -22.69 -15.19 -5.20
CA PRO A 190 -24.00 -15.72 -5.55
C PRO A 190 -23.87 -17.23 -5.80
N ALA A 191 -24.57 -18.02 -4.96
CA ALA A 191 -24.42 -19.48 -4.81
C ALA A 191 -23.13 -19.99 -4.09
N GLY A 192 -22.63 -19.28 -3.08
CA GLY A 192 -21.76 -19.85 -2.03
C GLY A 192 -20.36 -20.32 -2.48
N ARG A 193 -19.85 -19.79 -3.59
CA ARG A 193 -18.56 -20.20 -4.18
C ARG A 193 -17.35 -19.67 -3.39
N VAL A 194 -16.47 -20.59 -2.99
CA VAL A 194 -15.11 -20.32 -2.48
C VAL A 194 -14.31 -19.47 -3.48
N LYS A 195 -13.69 -18.37 -3.03
CA LYS A 195 -12.88 -17.47 -3.87
C LYS A 195 -11.47 -18.05 -4.06
N ARG A 196 -11.07 -18.25 -5.32
CA ARG A 196 -9.85 -19.03 -5.65
C ARG A 196 -8.66 -18.12 -5.93
N LEU A 197 -7.52 -18.39 -5.27
CA LEU A 197 -6.38 -17.48 -5.18
C LEU A 197 -5.09 -18.05 -5.77
N VAL A 198 -4.30 -17.21 -6.44
CA VAL A 198 -2.89 -17.46 -6.75
C VAL A 198 -2.04 -16.43 -6.01
N VAL A 199 -1.04 -16.86 -5.25
CA VAL A 199 -0.22 -15.97 -4.39
C VAL A 199 1.21 -15.91 -4.89
N LEU A 200 1.58 -14.79 -5.54
CA LEU A 200 2.95 -14.52 -5.96
C LEU A 200 3.76 -13.97 -4.78
N GLY A 201 4.89 -14.58 -4.43
CA GLY A 201 5.69 -14.17 -3.28
C GLY A 201 5.20 -14.75 -1.94
N SER A 202 4.70 -15.98 -1.92
CA SER A 202 4.04 -16.61 -0.77
C SER A 202 4.88 -16.67 0.51
N THR A 203 6.21 -16.76 0.38
CA THR A 203 7.15 -16.77 1.52
C THR A 203 7.56 -15.37 1.99
N GLY A 204 7.11 -14.30 1.32
CA GLY A 204 7.32 -12.90 1.71
C GLY A 204 6.37 -12.43 2.80
N SER A 205 6.49 -11.17 3.26
CA SER A 205 5.66 -10.67 4.37
C SER A 205 4.17 -10.66 4.02
N ILE A 206 3.82 -9.99 2.90
CA ILE A 206 2.43 -9.95 2.40
C ILE A 206 1.92 -11.36 2.08
N GLY A 207 2.72 -12.20 1.39
CA GLY A 207 2.35 -13.58 1.07
C GLY A 207 2.01 -14.43 2.30
N ARG A 208 2.76 -14.29 3.40
CA ARG A 208 2.44 -14.96 4.68
C ARG A 208 1.18 -14.40 5.33
N ASN A 209 0.99 -13.07 5.37
CA ASN A 209 -0.21 -12.46 5.95
C ASN A 209 -1.47 -12.86 5.16
N THR A 210 -1.41 -12.89 3.83
CA THR A 210 -2.45 -13.44 2.94
C THR A 210 -2.80 -14.86 3.31
N LEU A 211 -1.80 -15.74 3.44
CA LEU A 211 -2.04 -17.14 3.80
C LEU A 211 -2.53 -17.32 5.24
N GLU A 212 -2.17 -16.42 6.17
CA GLU A 212 -2.70 -16.42 7.54
C GLU A 212 -4.19 -16.03 7.58
N ILE A 213 -4.64 -15.10 6.74
CA ILE A 213 -6.07 -14.77 6.54
C ILE A 213 -6.80 -15.95 5.91
N VAL A 214 -6.26 -16.53 4.83
CA VAL A 214 -6.85 -17.71 4.16
C VAL A 214 -7.04 -18.88 5.13
N ARG A 215 -6.06 -19.12 6.02
CA ARG A 215 -6.15 -20.16 7.07
C ARG A 215 -7.25 -19.91 8.11
N GLN A 216 -7.70 -18.67 8.28
CA GLN A 216 -8.79 -18.30 9.19
C GLN A 216 -10.18 -18.41 8.55
N PHE A 217 -10.27 -18.46 7.22
CA PHE A 217 -11.54 -18.60 6.49
C PHE A 217 -11.44 -19.65 5.36
N PRO A 218 -11.26 -20.95 5.71
CA PRO A 218 -11.12 -22.02 4.72
C PRO A 218 -12.36 -22.17 3.82
N ASP A 219 -13.55 -21.83 4.33
CA ASP A 219 -14.81 -21.88 3.59
C ASP A 219 -14.98 -20.72 2.59
N LEU A 220 -14.13 -19.69 2.69
CA LEU A 220 -14.18 -18.50 1.82
C LEU A 220 -13.05 -18.46 0.79
N PHE A 221 -11.91 -19.10 1.06
CA PHE A 221 -10.71 -19.02 0.20
C PHE A 221 -10.04 -20.37 -0.06
N GLN A 222 -9.67 -20.61 -1.32
CA GLN A 222 -8.85 -21.75 -1.73
C GLN A 222 -7.59 -21.27 -2.46
N VAL A 223 -6.42 -21.78 -2.07
CA VAL A 223 -5.17 -21.55 -2.79
C VAL A 223 -5.06 -22.52 -3.96
N VAL A 224 -4.93 -21.98 -5.17
CA VAL A 224 -4.73 -22.75 -6.41
C VAL A 224 -3.25 -22.74 -6.80
N GLY A 225 -2.54 -21.65 -6.53
CA GLY A 225 -1.13 -21.50 -6.90
C GLY A 225 -0.31 -20.72 -5.88
N LEU A 226 0.94 -21.14 -5.65
CA LEU A 226 1.94 -20.43 -4.85
C LEU A 226 3.19 -20.14 -5.68
N ALA A 227 3.81 -18.98 -5.49
CA ALA A 227 5.09 -18.63 -6.12
C ALA A 227 6.11 -18.15 -5.10
N ALA A 228 7.35 -18.67 -5.16
CA ALA A 228 8.45 -18.19 -4.32
C ALA A 228 9.80 -18.13 -5.05
N GLY A 229 10.67 -17.22 -4.61
CA GLY A 229 12.00 -17.02 -5.20
C GLY A 229 13.04 -18.09 -4.84
N GLY A 230 12.75 -19.00 -3.90
CA GLY A 230 13.68 -20.06 -3.48
C GLY A 230 14.70 -19.69 -2.39
N SER A 231 14.54 -18.54 -1.73
CA SER A 231 15.33 -18.16 -0.56
C SER A 231 14.96 -18.95 0.70
N ASN A 232 13.70 -19.37 0.84
CA ASN A 232 13.21 -20.19 1.95
C ASN A 232 12.36 -21.37 1.43
N LEU A 233 13.00 -22.52 1.17
CA LEU A 233 12.29 -23.72 0.71
C LEU A 233 11.53 -24.46 1.81
N ALA A 234 11.95 -24.33 3.09
CA ALA A 234 11.28 -24.99 4.20
C ALA A 234 9.85 -24.47 4.34
N LEU A 235 9.71 -23.14 4.45
CA LEU A 235 8.40 -22.49 4.49
C LEU A 235 7.57 -22.72 3.21
N LEU A 236 8.21 -22.80 2.04
CA LEU A 236 7.49 -23.13 0.81
C LEU A 236 6.91 -24.55 0.87
N ALA A 237 7.68 -25.54 1.33
CA ALA A 237 7.19 -26.91 1.50
C ALA A 237 6.06 -26.99 2.53
N GLU A 238 6.20 -26.32 3.68
CA GLU A 238 5.15 -26.18 4.71
C GLU A 238 3.86 -25.59 4.12
N GLN A 239 3.96 -24.49 3.36
CA GLN A 239 2.81 -23.84 2.70
C GLN A 239 2.15 -24.77 1.66
N VAL A 240 2.93 -25.51 0.88
CA VAL A 240 2.40 -26.47 -0.11
C VAL A 240 1.68 -27.64 0.55
N VAL A 241 2.22 -28.18 1.65
CA VAL A 241 1.60 -29.27 2.42
C VAL A 241 0.30 -28.82 3.09
N LEU A 242 0.28 -27.60 3.64
CA LEU A 242 -0.89 -27.02 4.32
C LEU A 242 -2.02 -26.65 3.34
N PHE A 243 -1.70 -25.93 2.26
CA PHE A 243 -2.72 -25.37 1.37
C PHE A 243 -3.02 -26.21 0.12
N ARG A 244 -2.20 -27.24 -0.17
CA ARG A 244 -2.36 -28.18 -1.29
C ARG A 244 -2.68 -27.51 -2.65
N PRO A 245 -1.89 -26.51 -3.09
CA PRO A 245 -2.09 -25.84 -4.36
C PRO A 245 -1.92 -26.81 -5.53
N GLN A 246 -2.58 -26.53 -6.65
CA GLN A 246 -2.44 -27.29 -7.90
C GLN A 246 -1.12 -26.94 -8.62
N TYR A 247 -0.61 -25.72 -8.43
CA TYR A 247 0.59 -25.20 -9.09
C TYR A 247 1.57 -24.59 -8.08
N VAL A 248 2.86 -24.82 -8.26
CA VAL A 248 3.92 -24.20 -7.44
C VAL A 248 5.04 -23.69 -8.32
N TYR A 249 5.28 -22.38 -8.28
CA TYR A 249 6.40 -21.75 -8.95
C TYR A 249 7.61 -21.62 -8.03
N LEU A 250 8.79 -22.00 -8.55
CA LEU A 250 10.09 -21.81 -7.91
C LEU A 250 11.06 -21.08 -8.85
N GLY A 251 11.45 -19.85 -8.46
CA GLY A 251 12.39 -19.04 -9.25
C GLY A 251 13.84 -19.54 -9.23
N ALA A 252 14.29 -20.11 -8.11
CA ALA A 252 15.60 -20.75 -8.02
C ALA A 252 15.56 -22.16 -8.61
N THR A 253 15.64 -22.28 -9.94
CA THR A 253 15.53 -23.54 -10.68
C THR A 253 16.53 -24.62 -10.21
N SER A 254 17.75 -24.21 -9.83
CA SER A 254 18.78 -25.07 -9.23
C SER A 254 18.38 -25.74 -7.91
N LYS A 255 17.28 -25.30 -7.28
CA LYS A 255 16.73 -25.86 -6.05
C LYS A 255 15.47 -26.71 -6.24
N ALA A 256 15.08 -27.00 -7.49
CA ALA A 256 13.88 -27.79 -7.78
C ALA A 256 13.91 -29.19 -7.14
N THR A 257 15.07 -29.88 -7.19
CA THR A 257 15.26 -31.20 -6.56
C THR A 257 15.13 -31.12 -5.04
N GLU A 258 15.76 -30.13 -4.38
CA GLU A 258 15.67 -29.93 -2.93
C GLU A 258 14.22 -29.69 -2.48
N LEU A 259 13.42 -28.96 -3.28
CA LEU A 259 11.98 -28.80 -3.02
C LEU A 259 11.20 -30.12 -3.18
N GLN A 260 11.48 -30.90 -4.23
CA GLN A 260 10.83 -32.21 -4.44
C GLN A 260 11.16 -33.20 -3.31
N GLU A 261 12.40 -33.22 -2.81
CA GLU A 261 12.82 -34.02 -1.67
C GLU A 261 12.08 -33.62 -0.38
N ARG A 262 12.00 -32.30 -0.10
CA ARG A 262 11.26 -31.76 1.04
C ARG A 262 9.77 -32.11 1.00
N LEU A 263 9.13 -32.07 -0.17
CA LEU A 263 7.74 -32.51 -0.35
C LEU A 263 7.61 -34.04 -0.15
N SER A 264 8.51 -34.82 -0.75
CA SER A 264 8.57 -36.29 -0.62
C SER A 264 8.87 -36.79 0.80
N ALA A 265 9.34 -35.92 1.70
CA ALA A 265 9.49 -36.22 3.12
C ALA A 265 8.16 -36.09 3.88
N HIS A 266 7.32 -35.11 3.53
CA HIS A 266 6.01 -34.88 4.16
C HIS A 266 4.94 -35.87 3.69
N GLU A 267 5.02 -36.36 2.45
CA GLU A 267 4.12 -37.42 1.94
C GLU A 267 4.22 -38.74 2.73
N ARG A 268 5.29 -38.96 3.50
CA ARG A 268 5.46 -40.17 4.34
C ARG A 268 4.63 -40.14 5.61
N THR A 269 4.03 -39.00 5.97
CA THR A 269 3.30 -38.81 7.23
C THR A 269 1.84 -38.41 7.05
N SER A 270 1.31 -38.41 5.83
CA SER A 270 -0.12 -38.19 5.55
C SER A 270 -0.54 -38.79 4.19
N PRO A 271 -1.83 -39.17 4.01
CA PRO A 271 -2.29 -39.81 2.77
C PRO A 271 -2.03 -39.00 1.50
N ALA A 272 -1.75 -39.70 0.41
CA ALA A 272 -1.30 -39.15 -0.87
C ALA A 272 -2.26 -38.09 -1.44
N SER A 273 -1.91 -36.82 -1.25
CA SER A 273 -2.48 -35.70 -2.01
C SER A 273 -1.78 -35.61 -3.38
N PRO A 274 -2.45 -35.20 -4.46
CA PRO A 274 -1.80 -35.04 -5.75
C PRO A 274 -0.69 -33.99 -5.67
N ARG A 275 0.49 -34.30 -6.20
CA ARG A 275 1.64 -33.37 -6.23
C ARG A 275 1.30 -32.13 -7.07
N PRO A 276 1.71 -30.93 -6.65
CA PRO A 276 1.55 -29.72 -7.46
C PRO A 276 2.35 -29.83 -8.76
N ARG A 277 1.83 -29.26 -9.85
CA ARG A 277 2.62 -29.02 -11.06
C ARG A 277 3.67 -27.94 -10.75
N LEU A 278 4.94 -28.30 -10.79
CA LEU A 278 6.03 -27.35 -10.60
C LEU A 278 6.25 -26.51 -11.86
N LEU A 279 6.40 -25.21 -11.68
CA LEU A 279 6.69 -24.22 -12.72
C LEU A 279 8.05 -23.55 -12.39
N LEU A 280 8.90 -23.36 -13.39
CA LEU A 280 10.33 -23.04 -13.23
C LEU A 280 10.79 -22.00 -14.27
N GLY A 281 11.87 -21.28 -13.96
CA GLY A 281 12.48 -20.28 -14.86
C GLY A 281 11.63 -19.01 -15.02
N ASP A 282 12.07 -18.03 -15.80
CA ASP A 282 11.36 -16.75 -15.85
C ASP A 282 9.96 -16.84 -16.51
N GLU A 283 9.72 -17.80 -17.41
CA GLU A 283 8.39 -18.08 -18.02
C GLU A 283 7.37 -18.69 -17.04
N GLY A 284 7.83 -19.32 -15.96
CA GLY A 284 6.94 -19.99 -15.00
C GLY A 284 6.04 -19.05 -14.20
N LEU A 285 6.39 -17.75 -14.10
CA LEU A 285 5.55 -16.72 -13.46
C LEU A 285 4.40 -16.26 -14.38
N PRO A 286 4.65 -15.86 -15.64
CA PRO A 286 3.59 -15.66 -16.63
C PRO A 286 2.69 -16.88 -16.80
N GLU A 287 3.23 -18.11 -16.84
CA GLU A 287 2.38 -19.30 -16.93
C GLU A 287 1.47 -19.44 -15.69
N LEU A 288 2.01 -19.26 -14.48
CA LEU A 288 1.23 -19.33 -13.24
C LEU A 288 0.11 -18.26 -13.19
N ALA A 289 0.36 -17.06 -13.71
CA ALA A 289 -0.65 -16.01 -13.81
C ALA A 289 -1.76 -16.33 -14.84
N CYS A 290 -1.47 -17.15 -15.86
CA CYS A 290 -2.40 -17.53 -16.91
C CYS A 290 -3.25 -18.79 -16.60
N VAL A 291 -3.04 -19.49 -15.48
CA VAL A 291 -3.81 -20.73 -15.21
C VAL A 291 -5.32 -20.46 -15.12
N PRO A 292 -6.17 -21.32 -15.70
CA PRO A 292 -7.57 -20.94 -15.97
C PRO A 292 -8.43 -20.83 -14.71
N ASP A 293 -8.16 -21.63 -13.69
CA ASP A 293 -9.13 -21.93 -12.62
C ASP A 293 -8.78 -21.26 -11.28
N TYR A 294 -8.67 -19.93 -11.32
CA TYR A 294 -8.64 -19.04 -10.15
C TYR A 294 -9.41 -17.74 -10.41
N ASP A 295 -9.73 -16.98 -9.35
CA ASP A 295 -10.47 -15.72 -9.42
C ASP A 295 -9.58 -14.49 -9.16
N VAL A 296 -8.69 -14.52 -8.14
CA VAL A 296 -7.82 -13.39 -7.75
C VAL A 296 -6.33 -13.74 -7.72
N LEU A 297 -5.48 -12.89 -8.30
CA LEU A 297 -4.02 -12.92 -8.17
C LEU A 297 -3.59 -11.99 -7.04
N VAL A 298 -2.88 -12.51 -6.03
CA VAL A 298 -2.19 -11.68 -5.04
C VAL A 298 -0.76 -11.44 -5.53
N SER A 299 -0.50 -10.24 -6.05
CA SER A 299 0.81 -9.85 -6.60
C SER A 299 1.68 -9.25 -5.51
N ALA A 300 2.39 -10.12 -4.78
CA ALA A 300 3.25 -9.81 -3.63
C ALA A 300 4.72 -10.27 -3.81
N ILE A 301 5.14 -10.50 -5.06
CA ILE A 301 6.56 -10.53 -5.46
C ILE A 301 7.14 -9.10 -5.36
N VAL A 302 8.44 -8.94 -5.16
CA VAL A 302 9.09 -7.62 -5.03
C VAL A 302 9.72 -7.18 -6.36
N GLY A 303 9.61 -5.89 -6.69
CA GLY A 303 10.33 -5.28 -7.81
C GLY A 303 9.77 -5.62 -9.20
N PHE A 304 10.47 -5.15 -10.23
CA PHE A 304 10.06 -5.21 -11.66
C PHE A 304 9.56 -6.58 -12.16
N LYS A 305 10.00 -7.70 -11.56
CA LYS A 305 9.51 -9.06 -11.90
C LYS A 305 7.98 -9.24 -11.74
N GLY A 306 7.29 -8.34 -11.04
CA GLY A 306 5.83 -8.33 -10.95
C GLY A 306 5.09 -7.87 -12.22
N VAL A 307 5.72 -7.08 -13.11
CA VAL A 307 5.04 -6.42 -14.25
C VAL A 307 4.30 -7.42 -15.14
N LEU A 308 5.03 -8.34 -15.77
CA LEU A 308 4.48 -9.26 -16.77
C LEU A 308 3.38 -10.21 -16.21
N PRO A 309 3.57 -10.94 -15.10
CA PRO A 309 2.52 -11.81 -14.57
C PRO A 309 1.29 -11.02 -14.10
N THR A 310 1.46 -9.79 -13.59
CA THR A 310 0.33 -8.96 -13.18
C THR A 310 -0.49 -8.48 -14.38
N LEU A 311 0.17 -8.00 -15.45
CA LEU A 311 -0.51 -7.66 -16.71
C LEU A 311 -1.23 -8.88 -17.32
N LYS A 312 -0.61 -10.07 -17.30
CA LYS A 312 -1.21 -11.32 -17.82
C LYS A 312 -2.47 -11.73 -17.05
N ALA A 313 -2.49 -11.58 -15.72
CA ALA A 313 -3.69 -11.84 -14.93
C ALA A 313 -4.82 -10.85 -15.25
N LEU A 314 -4.52 -9.55 -15.36
CA LEU A 314 -5.49 -8.55 -15.80
C LEU A 314 -6.04 -8.87 -17.19
N GLU A 315 -5.19 -9.15 -18.19
CA GLU A 315 -5.58 -9.59 -19.53
C GLU A 315 -6.52 -10.81 -19.49
N ALA A 316 -6.19 -11.83 -18.68
CA ALA A 316 -7.00 -13.03 -18.48
C ALA A 316 -8.32 -12.79 -17.70
N GLY A 317 -8.64 -11.55 -17.30
CA GLY A 317 -9.86 -11.22 -16.58
C GLY A 317 -9.86 -11.76 -15.15
N LYS A 318 -8.69 -11.75 -14.50
CA LYS A 318 -8.48 -12.07 -13.09
C LYS A 318 -8.33 -10.78 -12.31
N ASP A 319 -8.98 -10.67 -11.17
CA ASP A 319 -8.77 -9.52 -10.30
C ASP A 319 -7.38 -9.63 -9.67
N VAL A 320 -6.72 -8.50 -9.43
CA VAL A 320 -5.37 -8.42 -8.90
C VAL A 320 -5.40 -7.67 -7.58
N ALA A 321 -5.05 -8.35 -6.50
CA ALA A 321 -4.69 -7.72 -5.24
C ALA A 321 -3.20 -7.31 -5.32
N LEU A 322 -2.93 -6.04 -5.65
CA LEU A 322 -1.58 -5.52 -5.93
C LEU A 322 -0.90 -5.04 -4.65
N ALA A 323 0.20 -5.69 -4.27
CA ALA A 323 1.15 -5.22 -3.25
C ALA A 323 2.54 -4.87 -3.82
N ASN A 324 2.79 -5.20 -5.09
CA ASN A 324 3.99 -4.83 -5.83
C ASN A 324 3.81 -3.44 -6.45
N LYS A 325 4.17 -2.40 -5.70
CA LYS A 325 4.15 -1.02 -6.19
C LYS A 325 5.11 -0.80 -7.36
N GLU A 326 6.27 -1.47 -7.35
CA GLU A 326 7.30 -1.31 -8.38
C GLU A 326 6.79 -1.65 -9.79
N ALA A 327 5.85 -2.59 -9.91
CA ALA A 327 5.23 -2.96 -11.16
C ALA A 327 4.34 -1.84 -11.73
N LEU A 328 3.51 -1.20 -10.89
CA LEU A 328 2.66 -0.08 -11.33
C LEU A 328 3.46 1.22 -11.51
N VAL A 329 4.56 1.41 -10.76
CA VAL A 329 5.52 2.51 -11.00
C VAL A 329 6.23 2.36 -12.34
N ALA A 330 6.82 1.20 -12.61
CA ALA A 330 7.65 1.01 -13.80
C ALA A 330 6.84 0.84 -15.09
N ALA A 331 5.64 0.25 -15.03
CA ALA A 331 4.80 0.01 -16.21
C ALA A 331 3.48 0.79 -16.17
N GLY A 332 3.36 1.84 -15.34
CA GLY A 332 2.16 2.64 -15.13
C GLY A 332 1.38 3.07 -16.39
N PRO A 333 2.06 3.59 -17.43
CA PRO A 333 1.42 3.89 -18.72
C PRO A 333 0.76 2.65 -19.34
N VAL A 334 1.44 1.50 -19.36
CA VAL A 334 0.94 0.23 -19.89
C VAL A 334 -0.25 -0.29 -19.08
N PHE A 335 -0.19 -0.21 -17.74
CA PHE A 335 -1.30 -0.56 -16.85
C PHE A 335 -2.53 0.32 -17.09
N ARG A 336 -2.39 1.65 -17.12
CA ARG A 336 -3.51 2.56 -17.42
C ARG A 336 -4.07 2.33 -18.82
N SER A 337 -3.20 2.09 -19.81
CA SER A 337 -3.58 1.78 -21.19
C SER A 337 -4.41 0.48 -21.26
N LEU A 338 -4.07 -0.55 -20.49
CA LEU A 338 -4.84 -1.80 -20.37
C LEU A 338 -6.18 -1.61 -19.64
N LEU A 339 -6.19 -0.93 -18.49
CA LEU A 339 -7.39 -0.73 -17.68
C LEU A 339 -8.41 0.20 -18.36
N SER A 340 -7.93 1.28 -19.01
CA SER A 340 -8.74 2.22 -19.80
C SER A 340 -9.48 1.53 -20.94
N ARG A 341 -8.77 0.71 -21.75
CA ARG A 341 -9.38 -0.09 -22.83
C ARG A 341 -10.48 -1.06 -22.38
N ARG A 342 -10.65 -1.28 -21.07
CA ARG A 342 -11.66 -2.17 -20.49
C ARG A 342 -12.68 -1.45 -19.60
N GLY A 343 -12.56 -0.13 -19.40
CA GLY A 343 -13.38 0.62 -18.45
C GLY A 343 -13.21 0.12 -17.02
N LEU A 344 -11.96 -0.14 -16.61
CA LEU A 344 -11.56 -0.67 -15.29
C LEU A 344 -10.71 0.32 -14.48
N LEU A 345 -10.62 1.59 -14.91
CA LEU A 345 -10.03 2.62 -14.07
C LEU A 345 -10.97 2.98 -12.92
N TYR A 346 -10.42 3.44 -11.80
CA TYR A 346 -11.24 4.08 -10.76
C TYR A 346 -11.94 5.32 -11.33
N GLY A 347 -13.23 5.45 -11.02
CA GLY A 347 -14.17 6.35 -11.71
C GLY A 347 -15.05 5.61 -12.73
N ASP A 348 -14.49 4.71 -13.56
CA ASP A 348 -15.23 3.97 -14.60
C ASP A 348 -15.98 2.74 -14.05
N VAL A 349 -15.64 2.30 -12.84
CA VAL A 349 -16.27 1.15 -12.18
C VAL A 349 -17.53 1.61 -11.45
N GLU A 350 -18.65 1.66 -12.18
CA GLU A 350 -19.99 1.78 -11.59
C GLU A 350 -20.22 0.65 -10.57
N THR A 351 -20.46 1.00 -9.31
CA THR A 351 -20.87 0.06 -8.27
C THR A 351 -22.32 -0.33 -8.53
N ASN A 352 -22.53 -1.55 -9.05
CA ASN A 352 -23.80 -1.98 -9.66
C ASN A 352 -24.88 -2.38 -8.63
N GLU A 353 -25.07 -1.56 -7.61
CA GLU A 353 -26.17 -1.63 -6.62
C GLU A 353 -27.22 -0.51 -6.80
N GLY A 354 -26.96 0.45 -7.70
CA GLY A 354 -27.91 1.51 -8.06
C GLY A 354 -29.04 1.01 -8.98
N GLY A 355 -30.26 0.90 -8.45
CA GLY A 355 -31.45 0.49 -9.23
C GLY A 355 -31.92 1.55 -10.23
N GLY A 356 -31.38 1.53 -11.45
CA GLY A 356 -31.77 2.46 -12.52
C GLY A 356 -33.12 2.13 -13.19
N GLU A 357 -34.10 3.02 -13.05
CA GLU A 357 -35.37 2.94 -13.79
C GLU A 357 -35.15 3.17 -15.31
N ARG A 358 -35.08 2.09 -16.09
CA ARG A 358 -35.21 2.20 -17.55
C ARG A 358 -36.69 2.34 -17.93
N LYS A 359 -37.13 3.58 -18.22
CA LYS A 359 -38.41 3.83 -18.90
C LYS A 359 -38.37 3.20 -20.30
N GLY A 360 -39.09 2.08 -20.48
CA GLY A 360 -39.23 1.39 -21.75
C GLY A 360 -40.13 0.17 -21.61
N GLY A 361 -41.36 0.25 -22.14
CA GLY A 361 -42.32 -0.85 -22.09
C GLY A 361 -41.88 -2.02 -22.98
N GLY A 362 -42.01 -3.24 -22.46
CA GLY A 362 -41.70 -4.48 -23.17
C GLY A 362 -41.65 -5.67 -22.22
N SER A 363 -42.56 -6.62 -22.39
CA SER A 363 -42.66 -7.83 -21.57
C SER A 363 -41.47 -8.77 -21.78
N ASP A 364 -41.21 -9.61 -20.77
CA ASP A 364 -40.26 -10.73 -20.77
C ASP A 364 -38.83 -10.46 -21.25
N LYS A 365 -38.04 -9.88 -20.34
CA LYS A 365 -36.61 -10.19 -20.26
C LYS A 365 -36.29 -10.73 -18.87
N LYS A 366 -35.77 -11.96 -18.81
CA LYS A 366 -35.13 -12.51 -17.61
C LYS A 366 -34.12 -11.48 -17.11
N ARG A 367 -34.14 -11.19 -15.80
CA ARG A 367 -33.20 -10.27 -15.14
C ARG A 367 -31.79 -10.87 -15.22
N ALA A 368 -31.10 -10.62 -16.34
CA ALA A 368 -29.72 -11.01 -16.53
C ALA A 368 -28.89 -10.27 -15.48
N THR A 369 -28.43 -11.00 -14.48
CA THR A 369 -27.48 -10.49 -13.49
C THR A 369 -26.18 -10.22 -14.23
N GLU A 370 -25.97 -8.96 -14.64
CA GLU A 370 -24.73 -8.51 -15.25
C GLU A 370 -23.58 -8.89 -14.31
N ARG A 371 -22.65 -9.71 -14.80
CA ARG A 371 -21.52 -10.15 -13.99
C ARG A 371 -20.68 -8.90 -13.64
N PRO A 372 -20.21 -8.77 -12.38
CA PRO A 372 -19.32 -7.68 -12.03
C PRO A 372 -18.11 -7.65 -12.97
N LYS A 373 -17.67 -6.45 -13.35
CA LYS A 373 -16.48 -6.24 -14.18
C LYS A 373 -15.29 -6.96 -13.55
N ARG A 374 -14.68 -7.92 -14.28
CA ARG A 374 -13.50 -8.69 -13.84
C ARG A 374 -12.22 -8.13 -14.44
N GLY A 375 -11.12 -8.25 -13.71
CA GLY A 375 -9.83 -7.64 -14.04
C GLY A 375 -9.53 -6.38 -13.22
N LEU A 376 -10.11 -6.26 -12.02
CA LEU A 376 -9.93 -5.10 -11.14
C LEU A 376 -8.52 -5.08 -10.54
N LEU A 377 -7.89 -3.90 -10.46
CA LEU A 377 -6.56 -3.73 -9.86
C LEU A 377 -6.68 -3.16 -8.44
N LEU A 378 -6.97 -4.04 -7.47
CA LEU A 378 -7.30 -3.72 -6.08
C LEU A 378 -6.01 -3.47 -5.25
N PRO A 379 -5.83 -2.29 -4.62
CA PRO A 379 -4.63 -1.98 -3.86
C PRO A 379 -4.56 -2.70 -2.51
N VAL A 380 -3.41 -3.33 -2.26
CA VAL A 380 -3.01 -3.96 -0.99
C VAL A 380 -2.03 -3.10 -0.20
N ASP A 381 -1.34 -2.16 -0.86
CA ASP A 381 -0.51 -1.17 -0.17
C ASP A 381 -1.39 -0.28 0.74
N SER A 382 -0.92 0.01 1.95
CA SER A 382 -1.77 0.54 3.04
C SER A 382 -2.42 1.88 2.67
N GLU A 383 -1.64 2.77 2.07
CA GLU A 383 -1.98 4.11 1.66
C GLU A 383 -3.03 4.11 0.52
N HIS A 384 -2.82 3.30 -0.52
CA HIS A 384 -3.73 3.22 -1.67
C HIS A 384 -4.99 2.44 -1.31
N SER A 385 -4.89 1.45 -0.43
CA SER A 385 -6.06 0.76 0.12
C SER A 385 -6.88 1.67 1.04
N ALA A 386 -6.23 2.60 1.76
CA ALA A 386 -6.89 3.65 2.52
C ALA A 386 -7.61 4.67 1.62
N ILE A 387 -6.94 5.16 0.56
CA ILE A 387 -7.56 6.02 -0.48
C ILE A 387 -8.74 5.31 -1.14
N PHE A 388 -8.55 4.06 -1.56
CA PHE A 388 -9.60 3.25 -2.21
C PHE A 388 -10.81 3.07 -1.30
N GLN A 389 -10.60 2.75 -0.02
CA GLN A 389 -11.67 2.67 0.99
C GLN A 389 -12.40 4.01 1.18
N ALA A 390 -11.67 5.12 1.25
CA ALA A 390 -12.25 6.45 1.42
C ALA A 390 -13.14 6.84 0.23
N VAL A 391 -12.73 6.56 -1.01
CA VAL A 391 -13.55 6.82 -2.21
C VAL A 391 -14.70 5.83 -2.42
N GLN A 392 -14.82 4.74 -1.64
CA GLN A 392 -16.06 3.94 -1.63
C GLN A 392 -17.20 4.63 -0.88
N GLY A 393 -16.90 5.60 -0.01
CA GLY A 393 -17.88 6.30 0.81
C GLY A 393 -18.54 7.50 0.14
N VAL A 394 -18.29 7.75 -1.15
CA VAL A 394 -18.73 8.97 -1.86
C VAL A 394 -19.45 8.63 -3.17
N PRO A 395 -20.37 9.48 -3.66
CA PRO A 395 -20.97 9.32 -4.99
C PRO A 395 -19.91 9.30 -6.11
N PRO A 396 -20.09 8.52 -7.19
CA PRO A 396 -19.15 8.50 -8.33
C PRO A 396 -18.90 9.88 -8.95
N THR A 397 -19.87 10.80 -8.87
CA THR A 397 -19.74 12.20 -9.32
C THR A 397 -18.73 13.04 -8.53
N CYS A 398 -18.28 12.57 -7.36
CA CYS A 398 -17.20 13.19 -6.58
C CYS A 398 -15.80 12.80 -7.09
N TYR A 399 -15.72 11.91 -8.09
CA TYR A 399 -14.46 11.41 -8.66
C TYR A 399 -14.05 12.22 -9.92
N PRO A 400 -12.74 12.46 -10.16
CA PRO A 400 -11.63 12.26 -9.23
C PRO A 400 -11.68 13.25 -8.06
N PRO A 401 -11.18 12.86 -6.88
CA PRO A 401 -11.07 13.74 -5.72
C PRO A 401 -10.19 14.96 -6.05
N ARG A 402 -10.36 16.02 -5.27
CA ARG A 402 -9.59 17.27 -5.42
C ARG A 402 -8.11 17.07 -5.09
N LYS A 403 -7.82 16.24 -4.08
CA LYS A 403 -6.46 15.91 -3.64
C LYS A 403 -6.39 14.52 -2.99
N LEU A 404 -5.24 13.87 -3.12
CA LEU A 404 -4.85 12.69 -2.34
C LEU A 404 -3.87 13.13 -1.25
N LEU A 405 -4.14 12.76 0.00
CA LEU A 405 -3.30 13.02 1.17
C LEU A 405 -2.58 11.73 1.57
N LEU A 406 -1.34 11.60 1.10
CA LEU A 406 -0.55 10.36 1.17
C LEU A 406 0.33 10.36 2.42
N THR A 407 -0.15 9.76 3.50
CA THR A 407 0.54 9.78 4.81
C THR A 407 1.78 8.89 4.84
N ALA A 408 2.83 9.27 5.57
CA ALA A 408 4.13 8.60 5.63
C ALA A 408 4.67 8.46 7.06
N SER A 409 5.34 7.35 7.42
CA SER A 409 5.95 7.20 8.76
C SER A 409 7.11 8.17 9.05
N GLY A 410 7.72 8.73 7.99
CA GLY A 410 8.98 9.48 8.07
C GLY A 410 10.25 8.61 8.16
N GLY A 411 10.10 7.29 8.26
CA GLY A 411 11.21 6.35 8.35
C GLY A 411 12.03 6.44 9.66
N PRO A 412 13.08 5.60 9.81
CA PRO A 412 13.97 5.61 10.99
C PRO A 412 14.82 6.88 11.17
N PHE A 413 14.86 7.78 10.19
CA PHE A 413 15.71 8.98 10.20
C PHE A 413 14.93 10.30 10.21
N ARG A 414 13.61 10.27 10.43
CA ARG A 414 12.80 11.48 10.64
C ARG A 414 13.45 12.42 11.67
N GLY A 415 13.62 13.68 11.32
CA GLY A 415 14.27 14.69 12.18
C GLY A 415 15.81 14.63 12.21
N LYS A 416 16.45 13.86 11.32
CA LYS A 416 17.89 13.95 11.06
C LYS A 416 18.20 15.00 9.99
N THR A 417 19.42 15.52 10.02
CA THR A 417 19.98 16.39 8.97
C THR A 417 20.71 15.56 7.91
N ARG A 418 21.01 16.16 6.75
CA ARG A 418 21.84 15.52 5.71
C ARG A 418 23.27 15.18 6.19
N ASP A 419 23.78 15.86 7.22
CA ASP A 419 25.07 15.52 7.85
C ASP A 419 24.97 14.31 8.80
N ASP A 420 23.88 14.17 9.57
CA ASP A 420 23.62 12.96 10.38
C ASP A 420 23.55 11.67 9.54
N LEU A 421 23.19 11.78 8.27
CA LEU A 421 23.09 10.65 7.34
C LEU A 421 24.45 10.16 6.82
N LYS A 422 25.53 10.94 7.00
CA LYS A 422 26.89 10.51 6.65
C LYS A 422 27.32 9.35 7.55
N GLY A 423 27.72 8.23 6.95
CA GLY A 423 28.07 7.02 7.71
C GLY A 423 26.87 6.28 8.35
N VAL A 424 25.64 6.51 7.86
CA VAL A 424 24.52 5.60 8.14
C VAL A 424 24.83 4.21 7.60
N THR A 425 24.73 3.19 8.45
CA THR A 425 24.98 1.79 8.09
C THR A 425 23.67 1.05 7.80
N LEU A 426 23.77 -0.07 7.09
CA LEU A 426 22.66 -0.97 6.81
C LEU A 426 21.91 -1.39 8.09
N GLU A 427 22.64 -1.67 9.17
CA GLU A 427 22.08 -2.09 10.47
C GLU A 427 21.35 -0.97 11.23
N LYS A 428 21.57 0.30 10.85
CA LYS A 428 20.75 1.42 11.28
C LYS A 428 19.51 1.56 10.38
N ALA A 429 19.70 1.55 9.07
CA ALA A 429 18.61 1.71 8.08
C ALA A 429 17.52 0.62 8.22
N LEU A 430 17.89 -0.60 8.58
CA LEU A 430 16.94 -1.71 8.75
C LEU A 430 16.08 -1.65 10.03
N LYS A 431 16.27 -0.67 10.92
CA LYS A 431 15.53 -0.53 12.20
C LYS A 431 14.34 0.42 12.08
N HIS A 432 13.35 0.05 11.28
CA HIS A 432 12.14 0.86 11.09
C HIS A 432 11.29 0.96 12.39
N PRO A 433 10.77 2.14 12.76
CA PRO A 433 10.19 2.38 14.10
C PRO A 433 8.75 1.90 14.33
N LYS A 434 8.06 1.41 13.28
CA LYS A 434 6.65 0.97 13.34
C LYS A 434 6.44 -0.39 12.68
N TRP A 435 6.51 -0.42 11.35
CA TRP A 435 6.34 -1.62 10.53
C TRP A 435 7.53 -2.60 10.58
N SER A 436 7.23 -3.90 10.54
CA SER A 436 8.20 -4.99 10.30
C SER A 436 8.11 -5.44 8.83
N MET A 437 9.16 -5.18 8.05
CA MET A 437 9.12 -5.24 6.57
C MET A 437 10.36 -5.88 5.95
N GLY A 438 10.31 -6.16 4.65
CA GLY A 438 11.45 -6.66 3.88
C GLY A 438 12.53 -5.60 3.66
N ALA A 439 13.80 -6.01 3.61
CA ALA A 439 14.95 -5.11 3.60
C ALA A 439 14.90 -3.97 2.55
N LYS A 440 14.38 -4.24 1.34
CA LYS A 440 14.27 -3.24 0.25
C LYS A 440 13.34 -2.09 0.63
N ILE A 441 12.07 -2.38 0.93
CA ILE A 441 11.08 -1.38 1.36
C ILE A 441 11.47 -0.68 2.68
N THR A 442 12.17 -1.36 3.58
CA THR A 442 12.71 -0.72 4.80
C THR A 442 13.75 0.37 4.47
N ILE A 443 14.62 0.15 3.49
CA ILE A 443 15.60 1.15 3.06
C ILE A 443 14.94 2.26 2.23
N ASP A 444 14.00 1.91 1.35
CA ASP A 444 13.18 2.89 0.63
C ASP A 444 12.40 3.81 1.60
N SER A 445 11.91 3.26 2.72
CA SER A 445 11.25 4.04 3.78
C SER A 445 12.24 4.95 4.51
N ALA A 446 13.48 4.52 4.69
CA ALA A 446 14.53 5.33 5.29
C ALA A 446 15.01 6.49 4.39
N THR A 447 14.94 6.36 3.07
CA THR A 447 15.28 7.44 2.10
C THR A 447 14.07 8.29 1.69
N LEU A 448 12.86 7.95 2.17
CA LEU A 448 11.56 8.38 1.64
C LEU A 448 11.29 8.01 0.16
N MET A 449 12.17 7.25 -0.51
CA MET A 449 11.89 6.74 -1.86
C MET A 449 10.64 5.87 -1.89
N ASN A 450 10.31 5.15 -0.81
CA ASN A 450 9.09 4.34 -0.73
C ASN A 450 7.86 5.22 -0.98
N LYS A 451 7.81 6.38 -0.33
CA LYS A 451 6.73 7.35 -0.49
C LYS A 451 6.72 7.99 -1.90
N GLY A 452 7.89 8.13 -2.51
CA GLY A 452 8.02 8.57 -3.90
C GLY A 452 7.45 7.57 -4.92
N LEU A 453 7.78 6.29 -4.76
CA LEU A 453 7.19 5.21 -5.56
C LEU A 453 5.65 5.20 -5.40
N GLU A 454 5.16 5.38 -4.17
CA GLU A 454 3.73 5.41 -3.87
C GLU A 454 2.98 6.63 -4.42
N VAL A 455 3.64 7.79 -4.55
CA VAL A 455 3.09 8.97 -5.27
C VAL A 455 2.84 8.63 -6.75
N ILE A 456 3.80 7.97 -7.39
CA ILE A 456 3.68 7.51 -8.78
C ILE A 456 2.61 6.43 -8.92
N GLU A 457 2.55 5.49 -7.98
CA GLU A 457 1.49 4.46 -7.90
C GLU A 457 0.10 5.09 -7.72
N ALA A 458 -0.04 6.10 -6.86
CA ALA A 458 -1.30 6.82 -6.63
C ALA A 458 -1.75 7.62 -7.86
N HIS A 459 -0.82 8.24 -8.59
CA HIS A 459 -1.10 8.83 -9.90
C HIS A 459 -1.62 7.77 -10.89
N PHE A 460 -0.91 6.65 -11.05
CA PHE A 460 -1.30 5.66 -12.05
C PHE A 460 -2.58 4.89 -11.70
N ALA A 461 -2.83 4.59 -10.43
CA ALA A 461 -4.07 3.97 -9.96
C ALA A 461 -5.26 4.95 -10.06
N PHE A 462 -5.19 6.09 -9.37
CA PHE A 462 -6.34 6.98 -9.18
C PHE A 462 -6.45 8.10 -10.21
N GLY A 463 -5.50 8.21 -11.16
CA GLY A 463 -5.57 9.20 -12.25
C GLY A 463 -5.48 10.66 -11.80
N CYS A 464 -5.11 10.91 -10.55
CA CYS A 464 -4.92 12.25 -10.01
C CYS A 464 -3.58 12.83 -10.50
N PRO A 465 -3.50 14.10 -10.95
CA PRO A 465 -2.23 14.69 -11.36
C PRO A 465 -1.29 14.82 -10.15
N TYR A 466 0.03 14.80 -10.37
CA TYR A 466 1.04 14.88 -9.31
C TYR A 466 0.88 16.11 -8.40
N SER A 467 0.47 17.25 -8.95
CA SER A 467 0.14 18.48 -8.21
C SER A 467 -1.10 18.37 -7.29
N SER A 468 -1.89 17.31 -7.42
CA SER A 468 -3.01 16.94 -6.53
C SER A 468 -2.65 15.78 -5.59
N ILE A 469 -1.38 15.41 -5.44
CA ILE A 469 -0.91 14.40 -4.48
C ILE A 469 0.01 15.09 -3.47
N GLU A 470 -0.43 15.20 -2.21
CA GLU A 470 0.33 15.85 -1.13
C GLU A 470 0.77 14.81 -0.10
N VAL A 471 2.09 14.68 0.09
CA VAL A 471 2.67 13.79 1.10
C VAL A 471 2.70 14.48 2.47
N LEU A 472 2.19 13.78 3.49
CA LEU A 472 2.21 14.22 4.89
C LEU A 472 2.96 13.21 5.75
N VAL A 473 3.92 13.65 6.57
CA VAL A 473 4.55 12.75 7.55
C VAL A 473 3.64 12.63 8.77
N HIS A 474 3.14 11.42 9.00
CA HIS A 474 2.25 11.01 10.08
C HIS A 474 2.92 9.86 10.88
N PRO A 475 3.73 10.19 11.91
CA PRO A 475 4.62 9.22 12.57
C PRO A 475 3.90 8.17 13.41
N GLN A 476 2.61 8.39 13.76
CA GLN A 476 1.81 7.41 14.49
C GLN A 476 1.44 6.21 13.63
N ALA A 477 1.26 6.39 12.32
CA ALA A 477 0.75 5.39 11.36
C ALA A 477 -0.62 4.81 11.77
N VAL A 478 -1.56 5.71 12.10
CA VAL A 478 -2.96 5.39 12.43
C VAL A 478 -3.91 5.86 11.33
N VAL A 479 -3.71 7.08 10.80
CA VAL A 479 -4.28 7.48 9.51
C VAL A 479 -3.39 6.89 8.41
N HIS A 480 -3.95 6.01 7.59
CA HIS A 480 -3.19 5.34 6.53
C HIS A 480 -3.18 6.09 5.21
N SER A 481 -4.21 6.89 4.91
CA SER A 481 -4.23 8.04 3.97
C SER A 481 -5.63 8.69 3.98
N ALA A 482 -5.78 9.81 3.27
CA ALA A 482 -7.06 10.50 3.11
C ALA A 482 -7.27 11.07 1.69
N VAL A 483 -8.51 11.46 1.38
CA VAL A 483 -8.88 12.16 0.14
C VAL A 483 -9.62 13.46 0.46
N GLU A 484 -9.23 14.54 -0.22
CA GLU A 484 -9.90 15.85 -0.19
C GLU A 484 -10.91 15.89 -1.35
N LEU A 485 -12.17 16.19 -1.06
CA LEU A 485 -13.24 16.35 -2.05
C LEU A 485 -13.33 17.79 -2.58
N ARG A 486 -14.13 18.00 -3.62
CA ARG A 486 -14.27 19.31 -4.29
C ARG A 486 -15.04 20.34 -3.46
N ASP A 487 -15.88 19.88 -2.53
CA ASP A 487 -16.59 20.69 -1.53
C ASP A 487 -15.72 21.05 -0.31
N GLY A 488 -14.53 20.45 -0.17
CA GLY A 488 -13.62 20.61 0.96
C GLY A 488 -13.75 19.57 2.08
N ALA A 489 -14.68 18.61 1.97
CA ALA A 489 -14.72 17.48 2.88
C ALA A 489 -13.47 16.61 2.73
N THR A 490 -12.94 16.08 3.84
CA THR A 490 -11.79 15.17 3.84
C THR A 490 -12.17 13.84 4.47
N LEU A 491 -12.04 12.75 3.70
CA LEU A 491 -12.33 11.39 4.17
C LEU A 491 -11.03 10.62 4.37
N ALA A 492 -10.81 10.12 5.58
CA ALA A 492 -9.60 9.40 5.98
C ALA A 492 -9.92 7.96 6.39
N GLN A 493 -9.06 7.00 6.05
CA GLN A 493 -9.15 5.64 6.59
C GLN A 493 -8.16 5.48 7.75
N LEU A 494 -8.70 5.13 8.92
CA LEU A 494 -7.93 4.89 10.14
C LEU A 494 -7.87 3.40 10.47
N GLY A 495 -6.74 2.93 10.96
CA GLY A 495 -6.53 1.54 11.39
C GLY A 495 -5.19 1.38 12.10
N LEU A 496 -5.03 0.30 12.87
CA LEU A 496 -3.71 -0.09 13.37
C LEU A 496 -2.77 -0.42 12.20
N PRO A 497 -1.44 -0.31 12.36
CA PRO A 497 -0.47 -0.66 11.33
C PRO A 497 -0.32 -2.20 11.20
N ASP A 498 -1.33 -2.84 10.58
CA ASP A 498 -1.31 -4.25 10.18
C ASP A 498 -1.78 -4.42 8.72
N MET A 499 -0.90 -4.94 7.87
CA MET A 499 -1.19 -5.22 6.46
C MET A 499 -2.30 -6.26 6.25
N LYS A 500 -2.71 -7.01 7.28
CA LYS A 500 -3.89 -7.89 7.16
C LYS A 500 -5.17 -7.11 6.86
N LEU A 501 -5.28 -5.85 7.29
CA LEU A 501 -6.43 -4.99 6.96
C LEU A 501 -6.56 -4.74 5.44
N PRO A 502 -5.58 -4.14 4.73
CA PRO A 502 -5.69 -3.92 3.30
C PRO A 502 -5.63 -5.22 2.47
N ILE A 503 -4.90 -6.25 2.91
CA ILE A 503 -4.95 -7.58 2.26
C ILE A 503 -6.37 -8.16 2.33
N ALA A 504 -6.97 -8.20 3.51
CA ALA A 504 -8.34 -8.69 3.67
C ALA A 504 -9.31 -7.88 2.81
N TYR A 505 -9.19 -6.55 2.78
CA TYR A 505 -10.06 -5.71 1.96
C TYR A 505 -9.90 -5.97 0.46
N ALA A 506 -8.68 -6.04 -0.07
CA ALA A 506 -8.45 -6.39 -1.47
C ALA A 506 -8.93 -7.80 -1.85
N LEU A 507 -8.89 -8.76 -0.92
CA LEU A 507 -9.47 -10.10 -1.12
C LEU A 507 -11.01 -10.10 -1.04
N THR A 508 -11.63 -9.09 -0.41
CA THR A 508 -13.06 -9.14 -0.02
C THR A 508 -13.96 -8.05 -0.58
N TRP A 509 -13.40 -7.00 -1.18
CA TRP A 509 -14.16 -5.94 -1.85
C TRP A 509 -15.23 -6.52 -2.81
N PRO A 510 -16.46 -5.98 -2.81
CA PRO A 510 -16.94 -4.80 -2.08
C PRO A 510 -17.26 -5.04 -0.58
N HIS A 511 -17.22 -6.28 -0.11
CA HIS A 511 -17.54 -6.65 1.28
C HIS A 511 -16.34 -6.48 2.23
N ARG A 512 -16.54 -6.81 3.51
CA ARG A 512 -15.51 -6.78 4.56
C ARG A 512 -15.60 -8.03 5.44
N LEU A 513 -14.46 -8.63 5.75
CA LEU A 513 -14.36 -9.68 6.78
C LEU A 513 -14.46 -9.09 8.19
N SER A 514 -14.98 -9.91 9.12
CA SER A 514 -14.66 -9.73 10.54
C SER A 514 -13.18 -10.01 10.77
N ALA A 515 -12.51 -9.18 11.57
CA ALA A 515 -11.05 -9.19 11.71
C ALA A 515 -10.59 -9.64 13.11
N PRO A 516 -10.65 -10.95 13.46
CA PRO A 516 -10.26 -11.46 14.79
C PRO A 516 -8.76 -11.26 15.13
N TRP A 517 -7.94 -10.82 14.17
CA TRP A 517 -6.55 -10.41 14.39
C TRP A 517 -6.38 -8.95 14.85
N SER A 518 -7.45 -8.15 14.89
CA SER A 518 -7.39 -6.72 15.19
C SER A 518 -8.28 -6.34 16.37
N ALA A 519 -7.76 -5.49 17.27
CA ALA A 519 -8.51 -4.89 18.37
C ALA A 519 -9.30 -3.64 17.96
N GLY A 520 -9.16 -3.17 16.71
CA GLY A 520 -9.58 -1.83 16.30
C GLY A 520 -8.61 -0.73 16.76
N VAL A 521 -8.96 0.53 16.53
CA VAL A 521 -8.21 1.70 17.01
C VAL A 521 -8.96 2.31 18.18
N ASP A 522 -8.33 2.41 19.34
CA ASP A 522 -8.86 3.18 20.47
C ASP A 522 -8.26 4.58 20.46
N LEU A 523 -9.03 5.53 19.92
CA LEU A 523 -8.64 6.94 19.82
C LEU A 523 -8.39 7.61 21.19
N THR A 524 -8.83 7.00 22.30
CA THR A 524 -8.49 7.48 23.66
C THR A 524 -7.08 7.09 24.10
N GLN A 525 -6.49 6.06 23.48
CA GLN A 525 -5.16 5.51 23.83
C GLN A 525 -4.06 5.92 22.84
N GLU A 526 -4.39 6.22 21.56
CA GLU A 526 -3.42 6.70 20.56
C GLU A 526 -2.81 8.08 20.91
N GLY A 527 -3.49 8.86 21.75
CA GLY A 527 -3.04 10.18 22.18
C GLY A 527 -3.04 11.21 21.05
N SER A 528 -1.88 11.79 20.73
CA SER A 528 -1.77 12.86 19.71
C SER A 528 -1.45 12.29 18.34
N LEU A 529 -2.38 12.39 17.39
CA LEU A 529 -2.13 12.21 15.95
C LEU A 529 -1.52 13.50 15.39
N THR A 530 -0.34 13.42 14.75
CA THR A 530 0.37 14.60 14.23
C THR A 530 0.65 14.48 12.74
N PHE A 531 0.78 15.62 12.06
CA PHE A 531 1.03 15.74 10.63
C PHE A 531 2.01 16.88 10.35
N GLU A 532 3.00 16.65 9.51
CA GLU A 532 3.99 17.64 9.08
C GLU A 532 4.38 17.44 7.60
N LYS A 533 5.06 18.41 7.00
CA LYS A 533 5.57 18.26 5.62
C LYS A 533 6.89 17.47 5.61
N PRO A 534 7.14 16.63 4.58
CA PRO A 534 8.40 15.89 4.46
C PRO A 534 9.58 16.83 4.22
N ASP A 535 10.73 16.54 4.84
CA ASP A 535 11.98 17.27 4.60
C ASP A 535 12.65 16.78 3.31
N LEU A 536 12.34 17.45 2.20
CA LEU A 536 12.93 17.22 0.88
C LEU A 536 14.42 17.67 0.79
N SER A 537 14.93 18.43 1.76
CA SER A 537 16.33 18.89 1.78
C SER A 537 17.28 17.82 2.34
N THR A 538 16.81 17.05 3.34
CA THR A 538 17.51 15.86 3.82
C THR A 538 17.22 14.64 2.95
N PHE A 539 15.96 14.44 2.51
CA PHE A 539 15.49 13.22 1.82
C PHE A 539 15.08 13.49 0.37
N GLY A 540 16.06 13.69 -0.52
CA GLY A 540 15.82 14.11 -1.90
C GLY A 540 15.15 13.07 -2.80
N CYS A 541 15.14 11.79 -2.42
CA CYS A 541 14.53 10.71 -3.21
C CYS A 541 13.03 10.92 -3.47
N LEU A 542 12.31 11.54 -2.53
CA LEU A 542 10.89 11.87 -2.74
C LEU A 542 10.73 12.92 -3.86
N GLY A 543 11.60 13.93 -3.91
CA GLY A 543 11.60 14.93 -4.98
C GLY A 543 11.92 14.32 -6.36
N LEU A 544 12.90 13.42 -6.43
CA LEU A 544 13.25 12.68 -7.66
C LEU A 544 12.07 11.86 -8.21
N ALA A 545 11.19 11.36 -7.34
CA ALA A 545 10.01 10.61 -7.76
C ALA A 545 8.89 11.49 -8.33
N TYR A 546 8.65 12.68 -7.75
CA TYR A 546 7.78 13.68 -8.39
C TYR A 546 8.35 14.10 -9.76
N GLU A 547 9.66 14.38 -9.84
CA GLU A 547 10.33 14.75 -11.10
C GLU A 547 10.20 13.64 -12.16
N ALA A 548 10.41 12.37 -11.81
CA ALA A 548 10.21 11.24 -12.73
C ALA A 548 8.75 11.08 -13.16
N GLY A 549 7.80 11.38 -12.28
CA GLY A 549 6.37 11.37 -12.58
C GLY A 549 5.96 12.49 -13.55
N GLU A 550 6.44 13.70 -13.31
CA GLU A 550 6.15 14.89 -14.13
C GLU A 550 6.82 14.85 -15.51
N ARG A 551 8.00 14.21 -15.63
CA ARG A 551 8.65 13.91 -16.92
C ARG A 551 7.82 12.95 -17.79
N GLY A 552 7.10 11.99 -17.19
CA GLY A 552 6.28 11.03 -17.91
C GLY A 552 7.08 9.95 -18.67
N GLY A 553 6.59 9.56 -19.84
CA GLY A 553 7.23 8.57 -20.73
C GLY A 553 7.62 7.27 -20.01
N VAL A 554 8.92 6.97 -20.01
CA VAL A 554 9.53 5.82 -19.30
C VAL A 554 10.37 6.23 -18.08
N ALA A 555 10.36 7.50 -17.70
CA ALA A 555 11.21 8.05 -16.63
C ALA A 555 10.95 7.35 -15.27
N THR A 556 9.71 6.96 -14.97
CA THR A 556 9.36 6.21 -13.75
C THR A 556 9.92 4.77 -13.74
N ALA A 557 10.07 4.14 -14.90
CA ALA A 557 10.75 2.85 -15.04
C ALA A 557 12.25 3.00 -14.71
N CYS A 558 12.89 4.04 -15.23
CA CYS A 558 14.30 4.32 -14.95
C CYS A 558 14.54 4.69 -13.48
N LEU A 559 13.65 5.47 -12.85
CA LEU A 559 13.70 5.75 -11.41
C LEU A 559 13.66 4.45 -10.58
N ASN A 560 12.67 3.58 -10.82
CA ASN A 560 12.53 2.32 -10.08
C ASN A 560 13.75 1.40 -10.28
N ALA A 561 14.19 1.24 -11.54
CA ALA A 561 15.32 0.40 -11.91
C ALA A 561 16.64 0.88 -11.30
N ALA A 562 16.88 2.20 -11.28
CA ALA A 562 18.04 2.80 -10.63
C ALA A 562 17.99 2.61 -9.11
N ASN A 563 16.82 2.80 -8.48
CA ASN A 563 16.65 2.62 -7.05
C ASN A 563 16.81 1.15 -6.61
N GLU A 564 16.23 0.19 -7.33
CA GLU A 564 16.42 -1.24 -7.04
C GLU A 564 17.91 -1.63 -7.02
N VAL A 565 18.71 -1.12 -7.97
CA VAL A 565 20.16 -1.33 -8.00
C VAL A 565 20.88 -0.57 -6.89
N ALA A 566 20.54 0.69 -6.64
CA ALA A 566 21.18 1.48 -5.58
C ALA A 566 20.96 0.87 -4.19
N VAL A 567 19.75 0.39 -3.90
CA VAL A 567 19.41 -0.32 -2.66
C VAL A 567 20.05 -1.70 -2.59
N GLU A 568 20.21 -2.43 -3.71
CA GLU A 568 21.03 -3.65 -3.76
C GLU A 568 22.49 -3.36 -3.37
N ARG A 569 23.11 -2.34 -3.98
CA ARG A 569 24.51 -1.95 -3.72
C ARG A 569 24.73 -1.49 -2.28
N PHE A 570 23.82 -0.70 -1.70
CA PHE A 570 23.89 -0.32 -0.28
C PHE A 570 23.74 -1.53 0.66
N ARG A 571 22.85 -2.49 0.33
CA ARG A 571 22.72 -3.75 1.09
C ARG A 571 23.97 -4.64 1.01
N ASN A 572 24.66 -4.62 -0.12
CA ASN A 572 25.95 -5.28 -0.32
C ASN A 572 27.13 -4.52 0.30
N LYS A 573 26.91 -3.31 0.84
CA LYS A 573 27.91 -2.38 1.39
C LYS A 573 28.92 -1.88 0.35
N GLU A 574 28.49 -1.81 -0.91
CA GLU A 574 29.27 -1.27 -2.04
C GLU A 574 29.23 0.27 -2.15
N ILE A 575 28.19 0.89 -1.57
CA ILE A 575 27.97 2.35 -1.54
C ILE A 575 27.43 2.77 -0.17
N GLY A 576 27.53 4.06 0.15
CA GLY A 576 26.95 4.69 1.34
C GLY A 576 25.43 4.89 1.24
N PHE A 577 24.84 5.47 2.31
CA PHE A 577 23.40 5.71 2.36
C PHE A 577 22.94 6.87 1.45
N LEU A 578 23.68 8.00 1.47
CA LEU A 578 23.39 9.16 0.60
C LEU A 578 23.60 8.85 -0.88
N ASP A 579 24.54 7.96 -1.19
CA ASP A 579 24.84 7.48 -2.54
C ASP A 579 23.63 6.83 -3.24
N ILE A 580 22.61 6.40 -2.50
CA ILE A 580 21.36 5.90 -3.08
C ILE A 580 20.67 7.03 -3.87
N GLU A 581 20.52 8.19 -3.24
CA GLU A 581 19.91 9.38 -3.82
C GLU A 581 20.74 9.89 -5.02
N ASP A 582 22.07 9.93 -4.88
CA ASP A 582 22.97 10.38 -5.95
C ASP A 582 23.05 9.39 -7.12
N THR A 583 22.91 8.07 -6.87
CA THR A 583 22.81 7.06 -7.95
C THR A 583 21.53 7.24 -8.76
N VAL A 584 20.38 7.42 -8.08
CA VAL A 584 19.09 7.65 -8.76
C VAL A 584 19.13 8.99 -9.52
N ARG A 585 19.58 10.07 -8.87
CA ARG A 585 19.76 11.39 -9.51
C ARG A 585 20.66 11.32 -10.74
N HIS A 586 21.77 10.59 -10.67
CA HIS A 586 22.68 10.45 -11.80
C HIS A 586 22.02 9.73 -12.99
N VAL A 587 21.29 8.63 -12.76
CA VAL A 587 20.59 7.93 -13.85
C VAL A 587 19.46 8.79 -14.44
N MET A 588 18.68 9.49 -13.60
CA MET A 588 17.66 10.44 -14.06
C MET A 588 18.25 11.63 -14.83
N GLY A 589 19.46 12.08 -14.47
CA GLY A 589 20.20 13.13 -15.17
C GLY A 589 20.90 12.68 -16.46
N LEU A 590 21.16 11.38 -16.63
CA LEU A 590 21.58 10.78 -17.91
C LEU A 590 20.40 10.42 -18.82
N HIS A 591 19.17 10.44 -18.30
CA HIS A 591 17.97 10.08 -19.06
C HIS A 591 17.45 11.28 -19.84
N GLU A 592 18.10 11.54 -20.98
CA GLU A 592 17.59 12.34 -22.09
C GLU A 592 17.24 11.39 -23.25
N THR A 593 16.22 10.53 -23.09
CA THR A 593 15.77 9.71 -24.22
C THR A 593 14.69 10.43 -24.99
N GLY A 594 14.69 10.29 -26.33
CA GLY A 594 13.59 10.77 -27.16
C GLY A 594 12.23 10.12 -26.86
N ARG A 595 12.16 9.19 -25.89
CA ARG A 595 10.96 8.49 -25.43
C ARG A 595 10.36 9.08 -24.15
N ASP A 596 11.04 10.00 -23.48
CA ASP A 596 10.47 10.76 -22.35
C ASP A 596 9.25 11.59 -22.81
N ASN A 597 9.30 12.12 -24.03
CA ASN A 597 8.20 12.85 -24.66
C ASN A 597 7.09 11.96 -25.27
N LEU A 598 7.09 10.63 -25.04
CA LEU A 598 5.97 9.79 -25.45
C LEU A 598 4.73 10.12 -24.61
N ALA A 599 3.58 10.24 -25.27
CA ALA A 599 2.31 10.26 -24.56
C ALA A 599 2.12 8.94 -23.80
N SER A 600 1.51 8.98 -22.61
CA SER A 600 1.31 7.80 -21.76
C SER A 600 0.41 6.71 -22.38
N THR A 601 -0.19 6.98 -23.54
CA THR A 601 -0.90 6.01 -24.39
C THR A 601 0.03 5.13 -25.22
N ASP A 602 1.23 5.64 -25.54
CA ASP A 602 2.08 5.16 -26.64
C ASP A 602 3.27 4.32 -26.13
N VAL A 603 3.59 4.43 -24.84
CA VAL A 603 4.62 3.63 -24.15
C VAL A 603 4.24 2.16 -24.18
N SER A 604 5.04 1.34 -24.86
CA SER A 604 4.83 -0.11 -24.93
C SER A 604 5.49 -0.85 -23.75
N LEU A 605 5.13 -2.13 -23.60
CA LEU A 605 5.82 -3.00 -22.64
C LEU A 605 7.31 -3.21 -23.00
N GLN A 606 7.68 -3.14 -24.28
CA GLN A 606 9.07 -3.25 -24.71
C GLN A 606 9.87 -2.01 -24.28
N ASP A 607 9.31 -0.81 -24.40
CA ASP A 607 9.96 0.43 -23.95
C ASP A 607 10.31 0.38 -22.46
N VAL A 608 9.38 -0.11 -21.64
CA VAL A 608 9.56 -0.30 -20.19
C VAL A 608 10.68 -1.31 -19.88
N PHE A 609 10.78 -2.40 -20.64
CA PHE A 609 11.85 -3.42 -20.49
C PHE A 609 13.21 -2.98 -21.06
N GLU A 610 13.24 -2.04 -22.00
CA GLU A 610 14.47 -1.39 -22.48
C GLU A 610 14.97 -0.33 -21.47
N ALA A 611 14.05 0.48 -20.95
CA ALA A 611 14.29 1.54 -19.95
C ALA A 611 14.81 0.98 -18.61
N ASP A 612 14.18 -0.07 -18.08
CA ASP A 612 14.65 -0.78 -16.88
C ASP A 612 16.07 -1.32 -17.07
N ARG A 613 16.31 -2.03 -18.17
CA ARG A 613 17.62 -2.64 -18.48
C ARG A 613 18.73 -1.59 -18.61
N TRP A 614 18.45 -0.49 -19.30
CA TRP A 614 19.38 0.63 -19.43
C TRP A 614 19.68 1.28 -18.08
N ALA A 615 18.65 1.58 -17.28
CA ALA A 615 18.81 2.23 -15.99
C ALA A 615 19.56 1.35 -14.97
N ARG A 616 19.32 0.03 -14.98
CA ARG A 616 20.10 -0.92 -14.16
C ARG A 616 21.57 -0.95 -14.58
N ALA A 617 21.88 -0.86 -15.87
CA ALA A 617 23.26 -0.79 -16.35
C ALA A 617 23.95 0.51 -15.93
N ALA A 618 23.28 1.66 -16.10
CA ALA A 618 23.79 2.97 -15.66
C ALA A 618 24.00 3.02 -14.14
N ALA A 619 23.05 2.54 -13.34
CA ALA A 619 23.14 2.48 -11.88
C ALA A 619 24.24 1.53 -11.37
N ARG A 620 24.62 0.50 -12.13
CA ARG A 620 25.78 -0.36 -11.82
C ARG A 620 27.11 0.28 -12.24
N ALA A 621 27.13 1.05 -13.32
CA ALA A 621 28.32 1.76 -13.80
C ALA A 621 28.69 2.98 -12.94
N PHE A 622 27.70 3.65 -12.34
CA PHE A 622 27.92 4.84 -11.52
C PHE A 622 28.80 4.57 -10.29
N LYS A 623 29.78 5.45 -10.09
CA LYS A 623 30.61 5.50 -8.89
C LYS A 623 30.37 6.83 -8.18
N PRO A 624 29.71 6.83 -7.01
CA PRO A 624 29.58 8.02 -6.16
C PRO A 624 30.95 8.65 -5.87
N ARG A 625 30.97 9.96 -5.57
CA ARG A 625 32.18 10.64 -5.10
C ARG A 625 32.31 10.44 -3.60
N SER A 626 33.39 9.80 -3.18
CA SER A 626 33.82 9.59 -1.79
C SER A 626 34.15 10.90 -1.06
#